data_AF-A0A376FF39-F1
#
_entry.id   AF-A0A376FF39-F1
#
_cell.length_a   1.000
_cell.length_b   1.000
_cell.length_c   1.000
_cell.angle_alpha   90.00
_cell.angle_beta   90.00
_cell.angle_gamma   90.00
#
_symmetry.space_group_name_H-M   'P 1'
#
loop_
_entity.id
_entity.type
_entity.pdbx_description
1 polymer ?
#
loop_
_entity_poly.entity_id
_entity_poly.type
_entity_poly.pdbx_seq_one_letter_code
_entity_poly.pdbx_strand_id
1 'polypeptide(L)'
;MLPHSSPLPAGIVELSVHRPPHITHATPDFLAEEVPVALVYNGISHVVMMASPKDLELFAIGFSLSEGIIDHPQEIYGMDVVQACNALKCKSNSPAAALWG
;
A
#
# COMPACT_ATOMS: atom_id res chain seq x y z
N MET A 1 -12.38 15.70 31.47
CA MET A 1 -11.21 15.47 30.60
C MET A 1 -11.50 14.22 29.78
N LEU A 2 -11.83 14.37 28.49
CA LEU A 2 -11.96 13.23 27.59
C LEU A 2 -10.54 12.73 27.28
N PRO A 3 -10.26 11.41 27.27
CA PRO A 3 -8.96 10.91 26.88
C PRO A 3 -8.68 11.34 25.42
N HIS A 4 -7.52 11.94 25.18
CA HIS A 4 -7.00 12.13 23.83
C HIS A 4 -6.63 10.75 23.29
N SER A 5 -7.54 10.12 22.56
CA SER A 5 -7.22 8.99 21.69
C SER A 5 -6.38 9.53 20.54
N SER A 6 -5.05 9.40 20.64
CA SER A 6 -4.17 9.59 19.48
C SER A 6 -4.62 8.64 18.37
N PRO A 7 -4.67 9.08 17.10
CA PRO A 7 -4.96 8.16 16.01
C PRO A 7 -3.91 7.03 15.98
N LEU A 8 -4.37 5.82 15.65
CA LEU A 8 -3.48 4.67 15.48
C LEU A 8 -2.51 4.93 14.32
N PRO A 9 -1.29 4.35 14.36
CA PRO A 9 -0.37 4.40 13.23
C PRO A 9 -1.00 3.77 11.97
N ALA A 10 -0.61 4.27 10.80
CA ALA A 10 -1.06 3.71 9.52
C ALA A 10 -0.70 2.21 9.42
N GLY A 11 -1.66 1.41 8.94
CA GLY A 11 -1.51 -0.03 8.82
C GLY A 11 -1.83 -0.84 10.08
N ILE A 12 -2.39 -0.21 11.13
CA ILE A 12 -2.87 -0.88 12.33
C ILE A 12 -4.35 -0.56 12.54
N VAL A 13 -5.16 -1.60 12.77
CA VAL A 13 -6.57 -1.48 13.13
C VAL A 13 -6.83 -2.17 14.47
N GLU A 14 -7.60 -1.53 15.35
CA GLU A 14 -8.10 -2.16 16.56
C GLU A 14 -9.44 -2.82 16.25
N LEU A 15 -9.52 -4.14 16.43
CA LEU A 15 -10.71 -4.93 16.15
C LEU A 15 -11.06 -5.82 17.33
N SER A 16 -12.35 -6.10 17.49
CA SER A 16 -12.82 -7.08 18.46
C SER A 16 -12.61 -8.49 17.90
N VAL A 17 -11.78 -9.29 18.54
CA VAL A 17 -11.44 -10.66 18.11
C VAL A 17 -11.94 -11.69 19.11
N HIS A 18 -12.27 -12.88 18.62
CA HIS A 18 -12.59 -14.05 19.44
C HIS A 18 -11.40 -15.03 19.40
N ARG A 19 -10.89 -15.44 20.56
CA ARG A 19 -9.71 -16.31 20.65
C ARG A 19 -10.06 -17.63 21.35
N PRO A 20 -9.81 -18.80 20.74
CA PRO A 20 -9.98 -20.06 21.43
C PRO A 20 -9.15 -20.14 22.74
N PRO A 21 -9.65 -20.77 23.80
CA PRO A 21 -10.94 -21.47 23.88
C PRO A 21 -12.15 -20.55 24.14
N HIS A 22 -11.93 -19.27 24.44
CA HIS A 22 -12.98 -18.29 24.74
C HIS A 22 -13.49 -17.59 23.46
N ILE A 23 -14.36 -18.26 22.71
CA ILE A 23 -15.03 -17.68 21.53
C ILE A 23 -16.34 -16.96 21.86
N THR A 24 -16.80 -16.97 23.11
CA THR A 24 -18.06 -16.33 23.53
C THR A 24 -17.94 -14.84 23.80
N HIS A 25 -16.76 -14.35 24.19
CA HIS A 25 -16.51 -12.93 24.47
C HIS A 25 -15.44 -12.40 23.53
N ALA A 26 -15.77 -11.34 22.78
CA ALA A 26 -14.80 -10.64 21.96
C ALA A 26 -13.91 -9.76 22.85
N THR A 27 -12.62 -9.70 22.55
CA THR A 27 -11.65 -8.82 23.22
C THR A 27 -11.02 -7.88 22.19
N PRO A 28 -10.73 -6.62 22.53
CA PRO A 28 -10.01 -5.73 21.64
C PRO A 28 -8.59 -6.25 21.38
N ASP A 29 -8.15 -6.14 20.14
CA ASP A 29 -6.82 -6.54 19.68
C ASP A 29 -6.37 -5.68 18.50
N PHE A 30 -5.06 -5.54 18.34
CA PHE A 30 -4.47 -4.78 17.24
C PHE A 30 -4.05 -5.72 16.12
N LEU A 31 -4.62 -5.53 14.93
CA LEU A 31 -4.33 -6.31 13.75
C LEU A 31 -3.62 -5.46 12.70
N ALA A 32 -2.75 -6.10 11.92
CA ALA A 32 -2.16 -5.48 10.75
C ALA A 32 -3.24 -5.30 9.66
N GLU A 33 -3.32 -4.10 9.10
CA GLU A 33 -4.16 -3.83 7.96
C GLU A 33 -3.42 -4.18 6.66
N GLU A 34 -4.12 -4.86 5.75
CA GLU A 34 -3.67 -5.11 4.38
C GLU A 34 -4.72 -4.61 3.40
N VAL A 35 -4.29 -3.78 2.46
CA VAL A 35 -5.14 -3.22 1.41
C VAL A 35 -4.61 -3.58 0.03
N PRO A 36 -5.47 -3.68 -0.98
CA PRO A 36 -5.04 -3.77 -2.36
C PRO A 36 -4.35 -2.47 -2.81
N VAL A 37 -3.14 -2.59 -3.34
CA VAL A 37 -2.32 -1.51 -3.89
C VAL A 37 -2.03 -1.79 -5.35
N ALA A 38 -2.34 -0.85 -6.24
CA ALA A 38 -2.15 -1.02 -7.68
C ALA A 38 -0.97 -0.17 -8.19
N LEU A 39 0.05 -0.81 -8.74
CA LEU A 39 1.17 -0.07 -9.34
C LEU A 39 0.84 0.23 -10.81
N VAL A 40 0.83 1.52 -11.16
CA VAL A 40 0.34 2.00 -12.47
C VAL A 40 1.35 2.90 -13.16
N TYR A 41 2.28 2.30 -13.90
CA TYR A 41 3.30 3.07 -14.64
C TYR A 41 2.71 3.63 -15.94
N ASN A 42 2.93 4.92 -16.21
CA ASN A 42 2.46 5.60 -17.43
C ASN A 42 0.96 5.39 -17.75
N GLY A 43 0.12 5.17 -16.73
CA GLY A 43 -1.32 4.95 -16.89
C GLY A 43 -1.76 3.48 -17.09
N ILE A 44 -0.83 2.54 -17.23
CA ILE A 44 -1.11 1.10 -17.38
C ILE A 44 -0.96 0.39 -16.04
N SER A 45 -2.00 -0.30 -15.59
CA SER A 45 -1.92 -1.12 -14.37
C SER A 45 -1.01 -2.32 -14.61
N HIS A 46 0.07 -2.43 -13.85
CA HIS A 46 1.01 -3.54 -13.97
C HIS A 46 0.65 -4.67 -13.02
N VAL A 47 0.45 -4.36 -11.73
CA VAL A 47 0.15 -5.35 -10.70
C VAL A 47 -0.78 -4.79 -9.62
N VAL A 48 -1.47 -5.70 -8.93
CA VAL A 48 -2.16 -5.41 -7.66
C VAL A 48 -1.60 -6.33 -6.60
N MET A 49 -1.18 -5.76 -5.47
CA MET A 49 -0.63 -6.50 -4.33
C MET A 49 -1.38 -6.14 -3.05
N MET A 50 -1.50 -7.09 -2.12
CA MET A 50 -1.91 -6.79 -0.75
C MET A 50 -0.70 -6.24 0.00
N ALA A 51 -0.84 -5.05 0.56
CA ALA A 51 0.21 -4.41 1.35
C ALA A 51 -0.39 -3.58 2.48
N SER A 52 0.38 -3.32 3.53
CA SER A 52 -0.02 -2.33 4.52
C SER A 52 -0.09 -0.94 3.88
N PRO A 53 -1.10 -0.11 4.18
CA PRO A 53 -1.27 1.24 3.63
C PRO A 53 -0.29 2.25 4.26
N LYS A 54 0.99 1.94 4.23
CA LYS A 54 2.10 2.75 4.76
C LYS A 54 3.27 2.70 3.79
N ASP A 55 4.03 3.79 3.72
CA ASP A 55 5.27 3.88 2.94
C ASP A 55 5.16 3.39 1.49
N LEU A 56 3.98 3.58 0.87
CA LEU A 56 3.64 3.02 -0.45
C LEU A 56 4.55 3.52 -1.57
N GLU A 57 5.12 4.70 -1.39
CA GLU A 57 6.13 5.26 -2.28
C GLU A 57 7.40 4.41 -2.29
N LEU A 58 7.92 4.09 -1.11
CA LEU A 58 9.09 3.24 -0.96
C LEU A 58 8.80 1.82 -1.45
N PHE A 59 7.58 1.32 -1.19
CA PHE A 59 7.13 0.04 -1.73
C PHE A 59 7.15 0.02 -3.26
N ALA A 60 6.62 1.04 -3.92
CA ALA A 60 6.62 1.14 -5.38
C ALA A 60 8.05 1.22 -5.96
N ILE A 61 8.94 1.99 -5.33
CA ILE A 61 10.36 2.07 -5.74
C ILE A 61 11.04 0.70 -5.61
N GLY A 62 10.91 0.07 -4.44
CA GLY A 62 11.52 -1.23 -4.16
C GLY A 62 11.00 -2.32 -5.09
N PHE A 63 9.69 -2.34 -5.36
CA PHE A 63 9.09 -3.26 -6.33
C PHE A 63 9.65 -3.02 -7.73
N SER A 64 9.71 -1.76 -8.17
CA SER A 64 10.19 -1.41 -9.52
C SER A 64 11.63 -1.86 -9.75
N LEU A 65 12.50 -1.70 -8.75
CA LEU A 65 13.89 -2.18 -8.82
C LEU A 65 13.96 -3.71 -8.81
N SER A 66 13.19 -4.36 -7.94
CA SER A 66 13.25 -5.82 -7.77
C SER A 66 12.76 -6.56 -9.03
N GLU A 67 11.76 -6.02 -9.72
CA GLU A 67 11.21 -6.58 -10.94
C GLU A 67 11.94 -6.10 -12.22
N GLY A 68 12.97 -5.25 -12.09
CA GLY A 68 13.70 -4.71 -13.24
C GLY A 68 12.87 -3.78 -14.13
N ILE A 69 11.86 -3.11 -13.57
CA ILE A 69 11.06 -2.08 -14.25
C ILE A 69 11.89 -0.79 -14.42
N ILE A 70 12.78 -0.52 -13.47
CA ILE A 70 13.77 0.57 -13.52
C ILE A 70 15.12 0.03 -13.03
N ASP A 71 16.22 0.61 -13.53
CA ASP A 71 17.58 0.29 -13.07
C ASP A 71 18.04 1.25 -11.96
N HIS A 72 17.54 2.49 -11.96
CA HIS A 72 17.85 3.50 -10.95
C HIS A 72 16.60 4.28 -10.50
N PRO A 73 16.45 4.61 -9.20
CA PRO A 73 15.34 5.45 -8.72
C PRO A 73 15.14 6.81 -9.43
N GLN A 74 16.15 7.32 -10.12
CA GLN A 74 16.08 8.62 -10.83
C GLN A 74 15.24 8.54 -12.12
N GLU A 75 14.92 7.33 -12.58
CA GLU A 75 14.02 7.11 -13.70
C GLU A 75 12.54 7.35 -13.34
N ILE A 76 12.23 7.50 -12.05
CA ILE A 76 10.91 7.89 -11.56
C ILE A 76 10.83 9.43 -11.53
N TYR A 77 10.11 9.99 -12.50
CA TYR A 77 9.92 11.46 -12.62
C TYR A 77 8.85 12.03 -11.69
N GLY A 78 8.01 11.17 -11.12
CA GLY A 78 6.92 11.54 -10.23
C GLY A 78 6.26 10.31 -9.65
N MET A 79 5.52 10.50 -8.57
CA MET A 79 4.74 9.47 -7.91
C MET A 79 3.63 10.16 -7.12
N ASP A 80 2.41 9.65 -7.24
CA ASP A 80 1.24 10.15 -6.52
C ASP A 80 0.63 8.99 -5.75
N VAL A 81 0.28 9.14 -4.48
CA VAL A 81 -0.46 8.10 -3.77
C VAL A 81 -1.91 8.54 -3.65
N VAL A 82 -2.77 8.02 -4.53
CA VAL A 82 -4.20 8.38 -4.54
C VAL A 82 -5.05 7.24 -4.02
N GLN A 83 -5.89 7.49 -3.02
CA GLN A 83 -6.86 6.50 -2.55
C GLN A 83 -8.00 6.40 -3.57
N ALA A 84 -7.93 5.44 -4.49
CA ALA A 84 -9.08 5.08 -5.32
C ALA A 84 -9.87 3.97 -4.59
N CYS A 85 -11.17 3.84 -4.89
CA CYS A 85 -11.99 2.75 -4.40
C CYS A 85 -11.28 1.41 -4.68
N ASN A 86 -10.64 0.87 -3.64
CA ASN A 86 -9.86 -0.37 -3.59
C ASN A 86 -8.54 -0.41 -4.39
N ALA A 87 -7.88 0.73 -4.67
CA ALA A 87 -6.51 0.72 -5.21
C ALA A 87 -5.79 2.08 -5.02
N LEU A 88 -4.55 2.05 -4.54
CA LEU A 88 -3.66 3.22 -4.50
C LEU A 88 -2.86 3.33 -5.81
N LYS A 89 -2.89 4.47 -6.52
CA LYS A 89 -2.32 4.62 -7.89
C LYS A 89 -1.15 5.61 -7.96
N CYS A 90 0.07 5.09 -8.12
CA CYS A 90 1.31 5.84 -8.40
C CYS A 90 1.49 6.16 -9.89
N LYS A 91 1.71 7.43 -10.26
CA LYS A 91 2.07 7.85 -11.62
C LYS A 91 3.56 8.17 -11.73
N SER A 92 4.33 7.29 -12.36
CA SER A 92 5.66 7.61 -12.91
C SER A 92 5.53 7.95 -14.40
N ASN A 93 6.29 8.93 -14.88
CA ASN A 93 6.23 9.47 -16.24
C ASN A 93 7.56 9.25 -16.98
N SER A 94 7.92 8.00 -17.28
CA SER A 94 9.19 7.65 -17.96
C SER A 94 8.98 7.36 -19.45
N PRO A 95 9.82 7.90 -20.36
CA PRO A 95 9.71 7.67 -21.80
C PRO A 95 10.17 6.27 -22.26
N ALA A 96 10.71 5.42 -21.36
CA ALA A 96 11.25 4.10 -21.73
C ALA A 96 10.19 3.02 -22.03
N ALA A 97 8.92 3.22 -21.65
CA ALA A 97 7.87 2.20 -21.80
C ALA A 97 7.24 2.10 -23.22
N ALA A 98 7.69 2.91 -24.18
CA ALA A 98 7.12 2.96 -25.53
C ALA A 98 7.66 1.88 -26.51
N LEU A 99 8.44 0.89 -26.03
CA LEU A 99 9.15 -0.08 -26.88
C LEU A 99 8.69 -1.54 -26.78
N TRP A 100 7.57 -1.84 -26.12
CA TRP A 100 6.98 -3.17 -26.16
C TRP A 100 5.61 -3.10 -26.85
N GLY A 101 5.61 -3.44 -28.13
CA GLY A 101 4.42 -3.87 -28.88
C GLY A 101 4.20 -5.36 -28.76
#